data_AF-A0A2J8RW86-F1
#
_entry.id   AF-A0A2J8RW86-F1
#
_cell.length_a   1.000
_cell.length_b   1.000
_cell.length_c   1.000
_cell.angle_alpha   90.00
_cell.angle_beta   90.00
_cell.angle_gamma   90.00
#
_symmetry.space_group_name_H-M   'P 1'
#
loop_
_entity.id
_entity.type
_entity.pdbx_description
1 polymer ?
#
loop_
_entity_poly.entity_id
_entity_poly.type
_entity_poly.pdbx_seq_one_letter_code
_entity_poly.pdbx_strand_id
1 'polypeptide(L)'
;MRRSGEMLKPLVEKRRRDRINRSLEELRLLLLERTRDQNLRNPKLEKAEILEFAVGYLRERSRVEPPAAAAPGVPRSPVQDAEALASCYLSGFRECLLRLAAFAHDASPAARAQLFSALHGYLRPKPPRPKPVDPRPPAPRPSLD
;
A
#
# COMPACT_ATOMS: atom_id res chain seq x y z
N MET A 1 -48.03 -2.75 -37.28
CA MET A 1 -47.76 -2.90 -35.83
C MET A 1 -46.29 -2.55 -35.59
N ARG A 2 -45.99 -1.37 -35.02
CA ARG A 2 -44.60 -0.94 -34.75
C ARG A 2 -44.12 -1.54 -33.42
N ARG A 3 -42.84 -1.87 -33.36
CA ARG A 3 -42.21 -2.79 -32.41
C ARG A 3 -42.11 -2.19 -31.01
N SER A 4 -42.86 -2.72 -30.04
CA SER A 4 -42.79 -2.33 -28.62
C SER A 4 -41.40 -2.53 -27.97
N GLY A 5 -40.49 -3.25 -28.63
CA GLY A 5 -39.09 -3.41 -28.20
C GLY A 5 -38.17 -2.21 -28.49
N GLU A 6 -38.62 -1.21 -29.26
CA GLU A 6 -37.83 -0.02 -29.60
C GLU A 6 -38.00 1.12 -28.60
N MET A 7 -39.01 1.10 -27.70
CA MET A 7 -39.20 2.13 -26.67
C MET A 7 -38.56 1.79 -25.31
N LEU A 8 -38.46 0.48 -24.98
CA LEU A 8 -37.80 0.01 -23.76
C LEU A 8 -36.28 0.20 -23.80
N LYS A 9 -35.66 0.00 -24.97
CA LYS A 9 -34.21 0.20 -25.19
C LYS A 9 -33.77 1.65 -24.93
N PRO A 10 -34.46 2.70 -25.46
CA PRO A 10 -34.20 4.10 -25.14
C PRO A 10 -34.30 4.43 -23.65
N LEU A 11 -35.27 3.86 -22.93
CA LEU A 11 -35.46 4.10 -21.50
C LEU A 11 -34.35 3.47 -20.66
N VAL A 12 -33.95 2.24 -20.97
CA VAL A 12 -32.82 1.56 -20.32
C VAL A 12 -31.53 2.31 -20.59
N GLU A 13 -31.30 2.75 -21.84
CA GLU A 13 -30.11 3.50 -22.20
C GLU A 13 -30.10 4.91 -21.57
N LYS A 14 -31.26 5.54 -21.39
CA LYS A 14 -31.36 6.78 -20.60
C LYS A 14 -30.93 6.55 -19.15
N ARG A 15 -31.48 5.53 -18.47
CA ARG A 15 -31.08 5.19 -17.08
C ARG A 15 -29.60 4.85 -16.97
N ARG A 16 -29.03 4.16 -17.96
CA ARG A 16 -27.60 3.87 -18.02
C ARG A 16 -26.78 5.15 -18.14
N ARG A 17 -27.14 6.05 -19.05
CA ARG A 17 -26.48 7.36 -19.23
C ARG A 17 -26.57 8.22 -17.98
N ASP A 18 -27.73 8.28 -17.33
CA ASP A 18 -27.93 9.02 -16.08
C ASP A 18 -27.06 8.46 -14.96
N ARG A 19 -26.95 7.13 -14.86
CA ARG A 19 -26.05 6.47 -13.90
C ARG A 19 -24.59 6.84 -14.15
N ILE A 20 -24.12 6.76 -15.40
CA ILE A 20 -22.74 7.13 -15.78
C ILE A 20 -22.46 8.59 -15.43
N ASN A 21 -23.38 9.50 -15.73
CA ASN A 21 -23.20 10.92 -15.42
C ASN A 21 -23.11 11.18 -13.91
N ARG A 22 -23.95 10.51 -13.10
CA ARG A 22 -23.85 10.60 -11.64
C ARG A 22 -22.52 10.08 -11.11
N SER A 23 -22.05 8.94 -11.62
CA SER A 23 -20.76 8.39 -11.22
C SER A 23 -19.57 9.27 -11.63
N LEU A 24 -19.64 9.95 -12.77
CA LEU A 24 -18.60 10.91 -13.19
C LEU A 24 -18.57 12.15 -12.30
N GLU A 25 -19.73 12.65 -11.90
CA GLU A 25 -19.83 13.79 -10.99
C GLU A 25 -19.32 13.43 -9.59
N GLU A 26 -19.69 12.26 -9.08
CA GLU A 26 -19.16 11.73 -7.82
C GLU A 26 -17.64 11.54 -7.87
N LEU A 27 -17.13 10.98 -8.97
CA LEU A 27 -15.69 10.83 -9.20
C LEU A 27 -14.96 12.18 -9.17
N ARG A 28 -15.51 13.22 -9.81
CA ARG A 28 -14.96 14.58 -9.78
C ARG A 28 -14.84 15.11 -8.35
N LEU A 29 -15.89 14.95 -7.54
CA LEU A 29 -15.91 15.41 -6.14
C LEU A 29 -14.92 14.64 -5.26
N LEU A 30 -14.84 13.32 -5.42
CA LEU A 30 -13.88 12.50 -4.69
C LEU A 30 -12.43 12.86 -5.04
N LEU A 31 -12.15 13.09 -6.33
CA LEU A 31 -10.83 13.56 -6.77
C LEU A 31 -10.51 14.93 -6.17
N LEU A 32 -11.48 15.87 -6.18
CA LEU A 32 -11.31 17.19 -5.57
C LEU A 32 -10.95 17.10 -4.09
N GLU A 33 -11.62 16.23 -3.34
CA GLU A 33 -11.34 16.02 -1.92
C GLU A 33 -9.91 15.49 -1.68
N ARG A 34 -9.46 14.56 -2.53
CA ARG A 34 -8.17 13.87 -2.38
C ARG A 34 -6.99 14.70 -2.89
N THR A 35 -7.11 15.39 -4.01
CA THR A 35 -6.01 16.14 -4.63
C THR A 35 -6.04 17.64 -4.30
N ARG A 36 -7.20 18.17 -3.88
CA ARG A 36 -7.45 19.60 -3.67
C ARG A 36 -7.26 20.48 -4.92
N ASP A 37 -7.25 19.87 -6.10
CA ASP A 37 -7.08 20.57 -7.37
C ASP A 37 -8.28 21.48 -7.66
N GLN A 38 -8.02 22.76 -7.89
CA GLN A 38 -9.06 23.76 -8.12
C GLN A 38 -9.81 23.57 -9.43
N ASN A 39 -9.21 22.92 -10.44
CA ASN A 39 -9.87 22.64 -11.72
C ASN A 39 -11.09 21.72 -11.51
N LEU A 40 -11.01 20.81 -10.55
CA LEU A 40 -12.10 19.89 -10.20
C LEU A 40 -13.27 20.58 -9.49
N ARG A 41 -13.20 21.86 -9.12
CA ARG A 41 -14.36 22.62 -8.60
C ARG A 41 -15.36 23.00 -9.68
N ASN A 42 -14.95 23.10 -10.94
CA ASN A 42 -15.82 23.48 -12.04
C ASN A 42 -16.85 22.39 -12.38
N PRO A 43 -18.17 22.61 -12.18
CA PRO A 43 -19.20 21.63 -12.52
C PRO A 43 -19.41 21.45 -14.04
N LYS A 44 -18.79 22.30 -14.87
CA LYS A 44 -18.79 22.20 -16.33
C LYS A 44 -17.51 21.56 -16.90
N LEU A 45 -16.69 20.94 -16.04
CA LEU A 45 -15.48 20.25 -16.47
C LEU A 45 -15.83 19.15 -17.49
N GLU A 46 -15.02 19.00 -18.54
CA GLU A 46 -15.30 17.98 -19.54
C GLU A 46 -15.14 16.57 -18.97
N LYS A 47 -15.92 15.62 -19.50
CA LYS A 47 -15.87 14.23 -19.04
C LYS A 47 -14.50 13.58 -19.29
N ALA A 48 -13.84 13.97 -20.39
CA ALA A 48 -12.49 13.51 -20.70
C ALA A 48 -11.49 13.98 -19.64
N GLU A 49 -11.54 15.26 -19.27
CA GLU A 49 -10.69 15.84 -18.22
C GLU A 49 -10.89 15.13 -16.87
N ILE A 50 -12.15 14.86 -16.45
CA ILE A 50 -12.42 14.10 -15.22
C ILE A 50 -11.72 12.72 -15.26
N LEU A 51 -11.77 12.04 -16.40
CA LEU A 51 -11.12 10.73 -16.58
C LEU A 51 -9.59 10.86 -16.59
N GLU A 52 -9.03 11.91 -17.18
CA GLU A 52 -7.59 12.17 -17.15
C GLU A 52 -7.08 12.41 -15.72
N PHE A 53 -7.78 13.24 -14.94
CA PHE A 53 -7.48 13.42 -13.51
C PHE A 53 -7.54 12.10 -12.75
N ALA A 54 -8.56 11.27 -13.00
CA ALA A 54 -8.70 9.96 -12.37
C ALA A 54 -7.53 9.03 -12.69
N VAL A 55 -7.13 8.94 -13.96
CA VAL A 55 -6.01 8.11 -14.40
C VAL A 55 -4.70 8.63 -13.82
N GLY A 56 -4.49 9.95 -13.81
CA GLY A 56 -3.33 10.59 -13.19
C GLY A 56 -3.22 10.23 -11.71
N TYR A 57 -4.31 10.43 -10.96
CA TYR A 57 -4.39 10.09 -9.53
C TYR A 57 -4.10 8.60 -9.26
N LEU A 58 -4.68 7.69 -10.05
CA LEU A 58 -4.44 6.25 -9.88
C LEU A 58 -2.99 5.87 -10.18
N ARG A 59 -2.36 6.47 -11.20
CA ARG A 59 -0.95 6.23 -11.53
C ARG A 59 -0.02 6.70 -10.43
N GLU A 60 -0.25 7.90 -9.90
CA GLU A 60 0.51 8.43 -8.78
C GLU A 60 0.38 7.54 -7.55
N ARG A 61 -0.84 7.13 -7.22
CA ARG A 61 -1.10 6.22 -6.10
C ARG A 61 -0.47 4.84 -6.30
N SER A 62 -0.45 4.29 -7.52
CA SER A 62 0.21 3.01 -7.83
C SER A 62 1.74 3.08 -7.81
N ARG A 63 2.33 4.28 -7.82
CA ARG A 63 3.78 4.48 -7.66
C ARG A 63 4.17 4.63 -6.20
N VAL A 64 3.27 5.19 -5.38
CA VAL A 64 3.47 5.43 -3.95
C VAL A 64 3.09 4.21 -3.11
N GLU A 65 2.09 3.43 -3.55
CA GLU A 65 1.80 2.10 -3.01
C GLU A 65 2.68 1.06 -3.73
N PRO A 66 3.36 0.13 -3.04
CA PRO A 66 3.88 -1.05 -3.71
C PRO A 66 2.74 -1.74 -4.47
N PRO A 67 2.97 -2.34 -5.65
CA PRO A 67 1.93 -2.98 -6.43
C PRO A 67 1.43 -4.26 -5.74
N ALA A 68 0.62 -4.10 -4.71
CA ALA A 68 -0.26 -5.14 -4.21
C ALA A 68 -1.35 -5.31 -5.28
N ALA A 69 -1.27 -6.42 -6.01
CA ALA A 69 -2.13 -6.86 -7.11
C ALA A 69 -1.67 -6.47 -8.53
N ALA A 70 -0.53 -7.03 -8.96
CA ALA A 70 -0.36 -7.37 -10.37
C ALA A 70 -1.36 -8.50 -10.75
N ALA A 71 -1.98 -8.34 -11.92
CA ALA A 71 -2.94 -9.24 -12.54
C ALA A 71 -2.53 -10.73 -12.50
N PRO A 72 -3.49 -11.67 -12.46
CA PRO A 72 -3.18 -13.10 -12.48
C PRO A 72 -2.58 -13.47 -13.84
N GLY A 73 -1.34 -13.96 -13.86
CA GLY A 73 -0.74 -14.59 -15.05
C GLY A 73 0.68 -14.15 -15.47
N VAL A 74 1.32 -13.21 -14.77
CA VAL A 74 2.73 -12.85 -15.06
C VAL A 74 3.65 -13.61 -14.09
N PRO A 75 4.60 -14.45 -14.57
CA PRO A 75 5.59 -15.09 -13.71
C PRO A 75 6.44 -14.01 -13.04
N ARG A 76 6.37 -13.90 -11.72
CA ARG A 76 7.20 -12.96 -10.97
C ARG A 76 8.62 -13.51 -10.84
N SER A 77 9.60 -12.61 -10.94
CA SER A 77 10.96 -12.91 -10.51
C SER A 77 11.00 -12.98 -8.98
N PRO A 78 11.77 -13.90 -8.36
CA PRO A 78 11.90 -14.00 -6.89
C PRO A 78 12.34 -12.69 -6.22
N VAL A 79 12.99 -11.78 -6.97
CA VAL A 79 13.36 -10.43 -6.50
C VAL A 79 12.13 -9.56 -6.25
N GLN A 80 11.10 -9.65 -7.11
CA GLN A 80 9.87 -8.87 -6.98
C GLN A 80 9.00 -9.36 -5.81
N ASP A 81 9.00 -10.66 -5.54
CA ASP A 81 8.30 -11.22 -4.37
C ASP A 81 8.99 -10.80 -3.07
N ALA A 82 10.32 -10.77 -3.03
CA ALA A 82 11.09 -10.27 -1.89
C ALA A 82 10.83 -8.78 -1.65
N GLU A 83 10.75 -7.98 -2.71
CA GLU A 83 10.47 -6.55 -2.64
C GLU A 83 9.03 -6.25 -2.20
N ALA A 84 8.06 -7.00 -2.72
CA ALA A 84 6.67 -6.92 -2.28
C ALA A 84 6.52 -7.31 -0.80
N LEU A 85 7.18 -8.39 -0.36
CA LEU A 85 7.20 -8.80 1.04
C LEU A 85 7.86 -7.75 1.94
N ALA A 86 8.99 -7.19 1.51
CA ALA A 86 9.67 -6.11 2.22
C ALA A 86 8.76 -4.88 2.37
N SER A 87 8.03 -4.52 1.31
CA SER A 87 7.12 -3.38 1.35
C SER A 87 5.92 -3.61 2.28
N CYS A 88 5.30 -4.79 2.24
CA CYS A 88 4.26 -5.19 3.20
C CYS A 88 4.77 -5.16 4.64
N TYR A 89 5.99 -5.65 4.88
CA TYR A 89 6.64 -5.61 6.19
C TYR A 89 6.84 -4.17 6.68
N LEU A 90 7.39 -3.29 5.83
CA LEU A 90 7.65 -1.89 6.18
C LEU A 90 6.35 -1.12 6.46
N SER A 91 5.29 -1.38 5.68
CA SER A 91 3.97 -0.79 5.92
C SER A 91 3.40 -1.24 7.26
N GLY A 92 3.41 -2.54 7.55
CA GLY A 92 2.96 -3.08 8.84
C GLY A 92 3.79 -2.57 10.02
N PHE A 93 5.10 -2.42 9.84
CA PHE A 93 6.01 -1.85 10.84
C PHE A 93 5.68 -0.38 11.12
N ARG A 94 5.43 0.42 10.07
CA ARG A 94 5.02 1.82 10.22
C ARG A 94 3.70 1.96 10.97
N GLU A 95 2.70 1.15 10.63
CA GLU A 95 1.40 1.13 11.33
C GLU A 95 1.57 0.76 12.81
N CYS A 96 2.42 -0.23 13.11
CA CYS A 96 2.75 -0.60 14.48
C CYS A 96 3.37 0.58 15.25
N LEU A 97 4.34 1.29 14.65
CA LEU A 97 4.96 2.47 15.27
C LEU A 97 3.97 3.61 15.51
N LEU A 98 3.03 3.84 14.59
CA LEU A 98 1.99 4.87 14.76
C LEU A 98 1.07 4.54 15.94
N ARG A 99 0.64 3.28 16.08
CA ARG A 99 -0.16 2.83 17.23
C ARG A 99 0.61 2.94 18.54
N LEU A 100 1.90 2.61 18.51
CA LEU A 100 2.77 2.74 19.67
C LEU A 100 2.92 4.21 20.10
N ALA A 101 3.09 5.12 19.14
CA ALA A 101 3.17 6.56 19.40
C ALA A 101 1.86 7.12 19.97
N ALA A 102 0.72 6.72 19.42
CA ALA A 102 -0.60 7.08 19.94
C ALA A 102 -0.78 6.58 21.38
N PHE A 103 -0.46 5.30 21.64
CA PHE A 103 -0.49 4.74 22.98
C PHE A 103 0.42 5.53 23.94
N ALA A 104 1.64 5.88 23.54
CA ALA A 104 2.54 6.66 24.39
C ALA A 104 1.99 8.07 24.70
N HIS A 105 1.27 8.68 23.77
CA HIS A 105 0.63 9.98 23.97
C HIS A 105 -0.49 9.89 25.02
N ASP A 106 -1.38 8.91 24.87
CA ASP A 106 -2.57 8.75 25.72
C ASP A 106 -2.29 8.03 27.05
N ALA A 107 -1.14 7.35 27.16
CA ALA A 107 -0.77 6.59 28.35
C ALA A 107 -0.47 7.48 29.57
N SER A 108 -0.74 6.92 30.75
CA SER A 108 -0.34 7.52 32.02
C SER A 108 1.19 7.70 32.08
N PRO A 109 1.71 8.67 32.86
CA PRO A 109 3.15 8.90 32.98
C PRO A 109 3.92 7.65 33.40
N ALA A 110 3.36 6.82 34.28
CA ALA A 110 3.97 5.57 34.72
C ALA A 110 4.04 4.52 33.59
N ALA A 111 2.95 4.31 32.85
CA ALA A 111 2.92 3.37 31.74
C ALA A 111 3.85 3.80 30.60
N ARG A 112 3.89 5.10 30.30
CA ARG A 112 4.83 5.68 29.32
C ARG A 112 6.29 5.48 29.74
N ALA A 113 6.63 5.72 31.00
CA ALA A 113 7.99 5.50 31.52
C ALA A 113 8.42 4.02 31.45
N GLN A 114 7.51 3.10 31.81
CA GLN A 114 7.77 1.65 31.70
C GLN A 114 8.01 1.22 30.26
N LEU A 115 7.18 1.71 29.32
CA LEU A 115 7.33 1.42 27.90
C LEU A 115 8.69 1.87 27.36
N PHE A 116 9.08 3.12 27.60
CA PHE A 116 10.37 3.63 27.12
C PHE A 116 11.55 2.92 27.78
N SER A 117 11.46 2.58 29.06
CA SER A 117 12.49 1.79 29.75
C SER A 117 12.67 0.42 29.11
N ALA A 118 11.57 -0.29 28.81
CA ALA A 118 11.61 -1.58 28.13
C ALA A 118 12.23 -1.45 26.74
N LEU A 119 11.75 -0.50 25.92
CA LEU A 119 12.27 -0.26 24.58
C LEU A 119 13.76 0.06 24.58
N HIS A 120 14.21 0.91 25.51
CA HIS A 120 15.63 1.21 25.67
C HIS A 120 16.46 -0.04 25.99
N GLY A 121 15.91 -0.97 26.79
CA GLY A 121 16.54 -2.27 27.04
C GLY A 121 16.69 -3.13 25.77
N TYR A 122 15.67 -3.15 24.91
CA TYR A 122 15.68 -3.94 23.67
C TYR A 122 16.52 -3.32 22.54
N LEU A 123 16.59 -1.99 22.46
CA LEU A 123 17.34 -1.27 21.43
C LEU A 123 18.85 -1.19 21.73
N ARG A 124 19.30 -1.67 22.88
CA ARG A 124 20.73 -1.78 23.17
C ARG A 124 21.40 -2.69 22.13
N PRO A 125 22.50 -2.23 21.48
CA PRO A 125 23.23 -3.05 20.55
C PRO A 125 23.62 -4.37 21.20
N LYS A 126 23.10 -5.48 20.67
CA LYS A 126 23.50 -6.81 21.11
C LYS A 126 24.96 -7.03 20.67
N PRO A 127 25.86 -7.51 21.55
CA PRO A 127 27.24 -7.77 21.15
C PRO A 127 27.27 -8.71 19.94
N PRO A 128 28.22 -8.53 19.00
CA PRO A 128 28.33 -9.37 17.83
C PRO A 128 28.43 -10.83 18.25
N ARG A 129 27.61 -11.70 17.65
CA ARG A 129 27.69 -13.13 17.90
C ARG A 129 29.11 -13.60 17.53
N PRO A 130 29.80 -14.38 18.38
CA PRO A 130 31.07 -14.97 17.99
C PRO A 130 30.83 -15.82 16.74
N LYS A 131 31.68 -15.61 15.71
CA LYS A 131 31.64 -16.40 14.49
C LYS A 131 31.85 -17.88 14.88
N PRO A 132 31.15 -18.83 14.25
CA PRO A 132 31.48 -20.25 14.39
C PRO A 132 32.97 -20.42 14.03
N VAL A 133 33.77 -20.86 14.99
CA VAL A 133 35.15 -21.26 14.72
C VAL A 133 35.06 -22.55 13.94
N ASP A 134 35.57 -22.57 12.71
CA ASP A 134 35.69 -23.80 11.93
C ASP A 134 36.49 -24.84 12.73
N PRO A 135 36.02 -26.10 12.85
CA PRO A 135 36.76 -27.12 13.55
C PRO A 135 38.10 -27.36 12.86
N ARG A 136 39.19 -27.06 13.57
CA ARG A 136 40.57 -27.27 13.12
C ARG A 136 40.73 -28.73 12.67
N PRO A 137 41.27 -29.02 11.48
CA PRO A 137 41.51 -30.39 11.06
C PRO A 137 42.48 -31.08 12.03
N PRO A 138 42.26 -32.38 12.33
CA PRO A 138 43.13 -33.12 13.25
C PRO A 138 44.55 -33.22 12.67
N ALA A 139 45.55 -33.05 13.54
CA ALA A 139 46.95 -33.14 13.16
C ALA A 139 47.28 -34.54 12.57
N PRO A 140 48.16 -34.63 11.57
CA PRO A 140 48.58 -35.92 11.02
C PRO A 140 49.30 -36.73 12.10
N ARG A 141 48.92 -38.00 12.23
CA ARG A 141 49.55 -38.96 13.15
C ARG A 141 50.99 -39.21 12.70
N PRO A 142 51.97 -39.30 13.62
CA PRO A 142 53.33 -39.64 13.24
C PRO A 142 53.38 -41.09 12.75
N SER A 143 54.01 -41.29 11.59
CA SER A 143 54.42 -42.59 11.09
C SER A 143 55.50 -43.17 11.99
N LEU A 144 55.24 -44.35 12.55
CA LEU A 144 56.27 -45.18 13.17
C LEU A 144 57.03 -45.91 12.05
N ASP A 145 58.32 -45.59 11.90
CA ASP A 145 59.32 -46.52 11.38
C ASP A 145 59.72 -47.51 12.49
#